data_AF-A0A382WDJ4-F1
#
_entry.id   AF-A0A382WDJ4-F1
#
_cell.length_a   1.000
_cell.length_b   1.000
_cell.length_c   1.000
_cell.angle_alpha   90.00
_cell.angle_beta   90.00
_cell.angle_gamma   90.00
#
_symmetry.space_group_name_H-M   'P 1'
#
loop_
_entity.id
_entity.type
_entity.pdbx_description
1 polymer ?
#
loop_
_entity_poly.entity_id
_entity_poly.type
_entity_poly.pdbx_seq_one_letter_code
_entity_poly.pdbx_strand_id
1 'polypeptide(L)'
;SEDFMDEGSRIALTVRIDTVSGSACFDFSGTSMELPNNLNTPRAVTLSAILYCLRCLVDSDIPLNQGCLEPIEVLIEEGSLLAPSDKAAVAAGNVLTSQRITDVIFKAFKACAASQGCMNNITFGNDRFAYYETIAGGAGAGPGWHGQSAVHTHMTNTRITDPEVLEQRYPVLLREFSIRKGSGGEGRFKGGDGVIREIEFLVPLKVAVLSERRVHAPYGLEGGGPGAKGKNLLIKKDGSVIDLGGKCQLDVQPGDRLRILTPGGGAWGTAD
;
A
#
# COMPACT_ATOMS: atom_id res chain seq x y z
N SER A 1 -16.04 -9.73 0.88
CA SER A 1 -14.72 -9.33 1.42
C SER A 1 -14.77 -7.84 1.71
N GLU A 2 -14.06 -7.38 2.74
CA GLU A 2 -13.92 -5.96 3.03
C GLU A 2 -12.62 -5.68 3.75
N ASP A 3 -12.19 -4.42 3.68
CA ASP A 3 -11.08 -3.87 4.43
C ASP A 3 -11.20 -2.34 4.54
N PHE A 4 -10.41 -1.72 5.42
CA PHE A 4 -10.54 -0.32 5.83
C PHE A 4 -9.26 0.47 5.63
N MET A 5 -9.40 1.71 5.16
CA MET A 5 -8.33 2.72 5.18
C MET A 5 -8.10 3.21 6.62
N ASP A 6 -6.93 3.80 6.90
CA ASP A 6 -6.57 4.23 8.25
C ASP A 6 -7.53 5.27 8.86
N GLU A 7 -8.16 6.12 8.05
CA GLU A 7 -9.20 7.05 8.51
C GLU A 7 -10.60 6.44 8.64
N GLY A 8 -10.74 5.13 8.41
CA GLY A 8 -11.97 4.36 8.62
C GLY A 8 -12.88 4.22 7.39
N SER A 9 -12.49 4.76 6.23
CA SER A 9 -13.24 4.54 4.99
C SER A 9 -13.18 3.07 4.58
N ARG A 10 -14.32 2.52 4.16
CA ARG A 10 -14.51 1.09 3.88
C ARG A 10 -14.42 0.84 2.38
N ILE A 11 -13.71 -0.21 1.99
CA ILE A 11 -13.78 -0.80 0.65
C ILE A 11 -14.41 -2.18 0.79
N ALA A 12 -15.55 -2.38 0.15
CA ALA A 12 -16.30 -3.63 0.17
C ALA A 12 -16.31 -4.27 -1.22
N LEU A 13 -16.23 -5.60 -1.26
CA LEU A 13 -16.29 -6.37 -2.50
C LEU A 13 -17.03 -7.68 -2.30
N THR A 14 -18.04 -7.92 -3.13
CA THR A 14 -18.67 -9.23 -3.32
C THR A 14 -18.35 -9.73 -4.72
N VAL A 15 -17.81 -10.95 -4.81
CA VAL A 15 -17.53 -11.59 -6.11
C VAL A 15 -18.51 -12.75 -6.31
N ARG A 16 -19.22 -12.72 -7.44
CA ARG A 16 -20.12 -13.80 -7.89
C ARG A 16 -19.54 -14.37 -9.18
N ILE A 17 -19.36 -15.68 -9.25
CA ILE A 17 -18.77 -16.36 -10.41
C ILE A 17 -19.82 -17.31 -10.98
N ASP A 18 -20.12 -17.19 -12.27
CA ASP A 18 -20.91 -18.16 -13.01
C ASP A 18 -19.98 -19.17 -13.66
N THR A 19 -19.99 -20.39 -13.14
CA THR A 19 -19.13 -21.48 -13.62
C THR A 19 -19.59 -22.08 -14.96
N VAL A 20 -20.81 -21.77 -15.42
CA VAL A 20 -21.35 -22.24 -16.70
C VAL A 20 -20.89 -21.33 -17.83
N SER A 21 -21.06 -20.02 -17.68
CA SER A 21 -20.62 -19.04 -18.70
C SER A 21 -19.15 -18.64 -18.56
N GLY A 22 -18.54 -18.86 -17.40
CA GLY A 22 -17.19 -18.38 -17.08
C GLY A 22 -17.12 -16.89 -16.75
N SER A 23 -18.27 -16.23 -16.58
CA SER A 23 -18.36 -14.81 -16.24
C SER A 23 -18.26 -14.56 -14.73
N ALA A 24 -17.92 -13.33 -14.34
CA ALA A 24 -17.92 -12.93 -12.94
C ALA A 24 -18.44 -11.50 -12.75
N CYS A 25 -19.14 -11.27 -11.64
CA CYS A 25 -19.57 -9.95 -11.20
C CYS A 25 -18.76 -9.53 -9.97
N PHE A 26 -18.06 -8.40 -10.09
CA PHE A 26 -17.34 -7.72 -9.02
C PHE A 26 -18.18 -6.55 -8.53
N ASP A 27 -18.81 -6.73 -7.38
CA ASP A 27 -19.76 -5.79 -6.80
C ASP A 27 -19.14 -5.04 -5.63
N PHE A 28 -18.84 -3.76 -5.84
CA PHE A 28 -18.25 -2.86 -4.85
C PHE A 28 -19.29 -2.08 -4.03
N SER A 29 -20.58 -2.45 -4.12
CA SER A 29 -21.65 -1.82 -3.33
C SER A 29 -21.34 -1.89 -1.82
N GLY A 30 -21.62 -0.80 -1.11
CA GLY A 30 -21.30 -0.66 0.32
C GLY A 30 -19.87 -0.17 0.62
N THR A 31 -19.12 0.19 -0.42
CA THR A 31 -17.90 1.02 -0.31
C THR A 31 -18.27 2.45 0.10
N SER A 32 -17.41 3.09 0.90
CA SER A 32 -17.68 4.46 1.40
C SER A 32 -17.85 5.49 0.28
N MET A 33 -18.65 6.51 0.56
CA MET A 33 -18.89 7.65 -0.34
C MET A 33 -17.63 8.49 -0.54
N GLU A 34 -17.68 9.38 -1.54
CA GLU A 34 -16.63 10.37 -1.82
C GLU A 34 -16.12 11.04 -0.53
N LEU A 35 -14.79 11.09 -0.42
CA LEU A 35 -14.09 11.58 0.75
C LEU A 35 -13.64 13.03 0.52
N PRO A 36 -13.58 13.87 1.58
CA PRO A 36 -13.08 15.24 1.49
C PRO A 36 -11.56 15.33 1.33
N ASN A 37 -10.88 14.21 1.12
CA ASN A 37 -9.42 14.11 1.00
C ASN A 37 -9.03 13.55 -0.38
N ASN A 38 -7.77 13.17 -0.58
CA ASN A 38 -7.26 12.74 -1.89
C ASN A 38 -7.26 11.22 -2.12
N LEU A 39 -7.90 10.43 -1.24
CA LEU A 39 -8.00 8.96 -1.36
C LEU A 39 -9.07 8.50 -2.35
N ASN A 40 -9.83 9.42 -2.92
CA ASN A 40 -10.77 9.10 -3.99
C ASN A 40 -10.02 8.54 -5.20
N THR A 41 -10.68 7.64 -5.92
CA THR A 41 -10.07 6.78 -6.91
C THR A 41 -10.94 6.72 -8.16
N PRO A 42 -10.44 7.17 -9.33
CA PRO A 42 -11.18 7.05 -10.57
C PRO A 42 -11.49 5.59 -10.90
N ARG A 43 -12.64 5.33 -11.52
CA ARG A 43 -13.09 3.97 -11.90
C ARG A 43 -12.02 3.16 -12.64
N ALA A 44 -11.22 3.82 -13.49
CA ALA A 44 -10.14 3.19 -14.25
C ALA A 44 -9.07 2.51 -13.36
N VAL A 45 -8.79 3.06 -12.18
CA VAL A 45 -7.83 2.47 -11.23
C VAL A 45 -8.42 1.19 -10.62
N THR A 46 -9.71 1.18 -10.29
CA THR A 46 -10.42 -0.03 -9.82
C THR A 46 -10.37 -1.14 -10.87
N LEU A 47 -10.66 -0.81 -12.13
CA LEU A 47 -10.57 -1.77 -13.25
C LEU A 47 -9.15 -2.31 -13.43
N SER A 48 -8.14 -1.44 -13.28
CA SER A 48 -6.73 -1.84 -13.37
C SER A 48 -6.33 -2.79 -12.25
N ALA A 49 -6.80 -2.55 -11.02
CA ALA A 49 -6.57 -3.44 -9.88
C ALA A 49 -7.24 -4.81 -10.09
N ILE A 50 -8.47 -4.86 -10.62
CA ILE A 50 -9.14 -6.11 -10.99
C ILE A 50 -8.33 -6.88 -12.02
N LEU A 51 -7.92 -6.21 -13.11
CA LEU A 51 -7.14 -6.84 -14.18
C LEU A 51 -5.81 -7.40 -13.65
N TYR A 52 -5.09 -6.65 -12.82
CA TYR A 52 -3.87 -7.11 -12.17
C TYR A 52 -4.12 -8.36 -11.31
N CYS A 53 -5.14 -8.33 -10.44
CA CYS A 53 -5.43 -9.46 -9.55
C CYS A 53 -5.79 -10.71 -10.35
N LEU A 54 -6.66 -10.59 -11.34
CA LEU A 54 -7.02 -11.70 -12.22
C LEU A 54 -5.79 -12.26 -12.93
N ARG A 55 -4.89 -11.40 -13.43
CA ARG A 55 -3.65 -11.87 -14.09
C ARG A 55 -2.71 -12.61 -13.13
N CYS A 56 -2.67 -12.24 -11.86
CA CYS A 56 -1.91 -12.96 -10.83
C CYS A 56 -2.53 -14.32 -10.49
N LEU A 57 -3.85 -14.47 -10.61
CA LEU A 57 -4.57 -15.70 -10.25
C LEU A 57 -4.68 -16.69 -11.40
N VAL A 58 -4.73 -16.18 -12.63
CA VAL A 58 -4.86 -17.00 -13.83
C VAL A 58 -3.47 -17.52 -14.22
N ASP A 59 -3.25 -18.81 -13.98
CA ASP A 59 -2.06 -19.55 -14.41
C ASP A 59 -2.17 -19.95 -15.90
N SER A 60 -2.32 -18.95 -16.76
CA SER A 60 -2.40 -19.12 -18.21
C SER A 60 -1.69 -17.96 -18.90
N ASP A 61 -1.06 -18.26 -20.05
CA ASP A 61 -0.37 -17.27 -20.86
C ASP A 61 -1.36 -16.45 -21.69
N ILE A 62 -2.06 -15.54 -21.00
CA ILE A 62 -3.05 -14.64 -21.59
C ILE A 62 -2.40 -13.24 -21.74
N PRO A 63 -2.52 -12.60 -22.91
CA PRO A 63 -2.04 -11.23 -23.10
C PRO A 63 -2.80 -10.26 -22.19
N LEU A 64 -2.07 -9.34 -21.56
CA LEU A 64 -2.65 -8.33 -20.68
C LEU A 64 -3.34 -7.23 -21.51
N ASN A 65 -4.65 -7.37 -21.74
CA ASN A 65 -5.45 -6.37 -22.45
C ASN A 65 -6.90 -6.34 -21.94
N GLN A 66 -7.71 -5.43 -22.48
CA GLN A 66 -9.11 -5.23 -22.08
C GLN A 66 -10.01 -6.45 -22.30
N GLY A 67 -9.65 -7.38 -23.19
CA GLY A 67 -10.40 -8.62 -23.41
C GLY A 67 -10.51 -9.51 -22.17
N CYS A 68 -9.56 -9.40 -21.22
CA CYS A 68 -9.63 -10.09 -19.93
C CYS A 68 -10.77 -9.59 -19.04
N LEU A 69 -11.31 -8.38 -19.30
CA LEU A 69 -12.42 -7.79 -18.57
C LEU A 69 -13.76 -7.97 -19.27
N GLU A 70 -13.80 -8.43 -20.52
CA GLU A 70 -15.05 -8.67 -21.26
C GLU A 70 -16.04 -9.59 -20.50
N PRO A 71 -15.62 -10.70 -19.85
CA PRO A 71 -16.53 -11.54 -19.08
C PRO A 71 -16.77 -11.02 -17.65
N ILE A 72 -16.27 -9.84 -17.30
CA ILE A 72 -16.28 -9.30 -15.94
C ILE A 72 -17.22 -8.10 -15.85
N GLU A 73 -18.36 -8.30 -15.20
CA GLU A 73 -19.24 -7.20 -14.80
C GLU A 73 -18.67 -6.51 -13.56
N VAL A 74 -18.57 -5.18 -13.57
CA VAL A 74 -18.05 -4.39 -12.45
C VAL A 74 -19.09 -3.37 -12.01
N LEU A 75 -19.65 -3.59 -10.82
CA LEU A 75 -20.63 -2.70 -10.20
C LEU A 75 -19.92 -1.80 -9.19
N ILE A 76 -19.98 -0.49 -9.42
CA ILE A 76 -19.45 0.55 -8.53
C ILE A 76 -20.55 1.59 -8.35
N GLU A 77 -20.85 1.93 -7.11
CA GLU A 77 -21.83 2.95 -6.75
C GLU A 77 -21.33 4.35 -7.15
N GLU A 78 -22.13 5.09 -7.91
CA GLU A 78 -21.82 6.45 -8.32
C GLU A 78 -21.74 7.39 -7.11
N GLY A 79 -20.73 8.26 -7.09
CA GLY A 79 -20.44 9.11 -5.92
C GLY A 79 -19.71 8.38 -4.79
N SER A 80 -19.39 7.09 -4.93
CA SER A 80 -18.48 6.39 -4.01
C SER A 80 -17.04 6.89 -4.16
N LEU A 81 -16.17 6.58 -3.20
CA LEU A 81 -14.74 6.88 -3.34
C LEU A 81 -14.08 6.16 -4.53
N LEU A 82 -14.74 5.17 -5.13
CA LEU A 82 -14.28 4.43 -6.33
C LEU A 82 -14.93 4.93 -7.64
N ALA A 83 -15.92 5.82 -7.55
CA ALA A 83 -16.51 6.57 -8.66
C ALA A 83 -16.83 8.00 -8.18
N PRO A 84 -15.81 8.78 -7.81
CA PRO A 84 -16.01 10.11 -7.26
C PRO A 84 -16.41 11.11 -8.36
N SER A 85 -16.88 12.28 -7.95
CA SER A 85 -17.15 13.40 -8.85
C SER A 85 -15.87 13.99 -9.43
N ASP A 86 -15.99 14.73 -10.54
CA ASP A 86 -14.88 15.41 -11.21
C ASP A 86 -14.19 16.50 -10.35
N LYS A 87 -14.77 16.85 -9.20
CA LYS A 87 -14.23 17.84 -8.26
C LYS A 87 -13.39 17.20 -7.15
N ALA A 88 -13.45 15.88 -6.99
CA ALA A 88 -12.74 15.18 -5.94
C ALA A 88 -11.24 15.16 -6.17
N ALA A 89 -10.46 15.29 -5.10
CA ALA A 89 -9.03 15.04 -5.17
C ALA A 89 -8.76 13.54 -5.27
N VAL A 90 -7.89 13.13 -6.22
CA VAL A 90 -7.65 11.71 -6.53
C VAL A 90 -6.18 11.28 -6.44
N ALA A 91 -5.29 12.18 -6.01
CA ALA A 91 -3.85 11.94 -6.06
C ALA A 91 -3.41 10.69 -5.27
N ALA A 92 -4.07 10.39 -4.14
CA ALA A 92 -3.75 9.23 -3.31
C ALA A 92 -4.51 7.95 -3.70
N GLY A 93 -5.51 8.05 -4.56
CA GLY A 93 -6.30 6.89 -5.01
C GLY A 93 -5.43 5.82 -5.68
N ASN A 94 -4.53 6.23 -6.57
CA ASN A 94 -3.60 5.30 -7.23
C ASN A 94 -2.56 4.70 -6.27
N VAL A 95 -2.17 5.41 -5.22
CA VAL A 95 -1.03 5.00 -4.39
C VAL A 95 -1.42 4.27 -3.10
N LEU A 96 -2.64 4.48 -2.61
CA LEU A 96 -3.12 3.92 -1.34
C LEU A 96 -4.41 3.11 -1.53
N THR A 97 -5.45 3.72 -2.10
CA THR A 97 -6.75 3.06 -2.25
C THR A 97 -6.67 1.86 -3.21
N SER A 98 -5.90 1.96 -4.30
CA SER A 98 -5.63 0.85 -5.22
C SER A 98 -5.02 -0.39 -4.54
N GLN A 99 -4.13 -0.19 -3.55
CA GLN A 99 -3.56 -1.27 -2.74
C GLN A 99 -4.67 -1.94 -1.94
N ARG A 100 -5.59 -1.15 -1.38
CA ARG A 100 -6.72 -1.68 -0.63
C ARG A 100 -7.75 -2.42 -1.50
N ILE A 101 -8.00 -1.94 -2.72
CA ILE A 101 -8.82 -2.64 -3.72
C ILE A 101 -8.18 -4.02 -4.03
N THR A 102 -6.87 -4.04 -4.26
CA THR A 102 -6.11 -5.27 -4.48
C THR A 102 -6.23 -6.24 -3.29
N ASP A 103 -6.08 -5.71 -2.07
CA ASP A 103 -6.20 -6.49 -0.84
C ASP A 103 -7.59 -7.12 -0.70
N VAL A 104 -8.69 -6.40 -0.98
CA VAL A 104 -10.04 -6.98 -0.85
C VAL A 104 -10.34 -8.02 -1.93
N ILE A 105 -9.77 -7.86 -3.14
CA ILE A 105 -9.88 -8.84 -4.23
C ILE A 105 -9.15 -10.13 -3.83
N PHE A 106 -7.86 -10.07 -3.49
CA PHE A 106 -7.13 -11.29 -3.10
C PHE A 106 -7.73 -11.97 -1.87
N LYS A 107 -8.26 -11.19 -0.91
CA LYS A 107 -9.01 -11.73 0.23
C LYS A 107 -10.32 -12.41 -0.18
N ALA A 108 -11.04 -11.88 -1.17
CA ALA A 108 -12.27 -12.51 -1.68
C ALA A 108 -11.99 -13.88 -2.32
N PHE A 109 -10.88 -14.00 -3.05
CA PHE A 109 -10.41 -15.25 -3.65
C PHE A 109 -9.64 -16.15 -2.68
N LYS A 110 -9.38 -15.68 -1.45
CA LYS A 110 -8.49 -16.33 -0.48
C LYS A 110 -7.12 -16.71 -1.06
N ALA A 111 -6.56 -15.84 -1.89
CA ALA A 111 -5.37 -16.15 -2.67
C ALA A 111 -4.07 -16.06 -1.85
N CYS A 112 -3.96 -15.04 -1.02
CA CYS A 112 -2.81 -14.78 -0.16
C CYS A 112 -3.22 -13.88 1.02
N ALA A 113 -2.36 -13.80 2.03
CA ALA A 113 -2.44 -12.78 3.07
C ALA A 113 -2.12 -11.38 2.50
N ALA A 114 -2.45 -10.33 3.24
CA ALA A 114 -2.16 -8.97 2.81
C ALA A 114 -0.66 -8.72 2.74
N SER A 115 -0.20 -8.04 1.68
CA SER A 115 1.10 -7.38 1.71
C SER A 115 1.04 -6.12 2.58
N GLN A 116 2.11 -5.32 2.58
CA GLN A 116 2.17 -4.04 3.29
C GLN A 116 1.04 -3.04 2.97
N GLY A 117 0.23 -3.26 1.93
CA GLY A 117 -1.00 -2.53 1.64
C GLY A 117 -0.81 -1.02 1.44
N CYS A 118 0.39 -0.59 1.06
CA CYS A 118 0.80 0.80 1.01
C CYS A 118 2.07 0.96 0.17
N MET A 119 2.19 2.04 -0.61
CA MET A 119 3.42 2.38 -1.36
C MET A 119 4.45 3.16 -0.53
N ASN A 120 4.07 3.64 0.66
CA ASN A 120 4.88 4.46 1.58
C ASN A 120 5.52 5.64 0.86
N ASN A 121 4.69 6.54 0.33
CA ASN A 121 5.17 7.68 -0.43
C ASN A 121 5.80 8.70 0.52
N ILE A 122 7.02 9.10 0.19
CA ILE A 122 7.70 10.23 0.79
C ILE A 122 8.01 11.23 -0.32
N THR A 123 7.64 12.48 -0.08
CA THR A 123 8.09 13.60 -0.91
C THR A 123 8.73 14.64 -0.03
N PHE A 124 9.81 15.24 -0.51
CA PHE A 124 10.37 16.41 0.15
C PHE A 124 10.99 17.37 -0.86
N GLY A 125 11.08 18.65 -0.51
CA GLY A 125 11.60 19.65 -1.41
C GLY A 125 11.47 21.07 -0.89
N ASN A 126 11.78 22.00 -1.78
CA ASN A 126 11.62 23.44 -1.61
C ASN A 126 11.43 24.09 -2.99
N ASP A 127 11.52 25.41 -3.09
CA ASP A 127 11.30 26.15 -4.34
C ASP A 127 12.29 25.80 -5.46
N ARG A 128 13.37 25.06 -5.17
CA ARG A 128 14.42 24.69 -6.14
C ARG A 128 14.33 23.26 -6.63
N PHE A 129 13.78 22.34 -5.83
CA PHE A 129 13.72 20.92 -6.18
C PHE A 129 12.59 20.19 -5.47
N ALA A 130 12.21 19.04 -6.04
CA ALA A 130 11.35 18.05 -5.41
C ALA A 130 11.98 16.66 -5.54
N TYR A 131 11.83 15.85 -4.49
CA TYR A 131 12.14 14.43 -4.47
C TYR A 131 10.86 13.65 -4.18
N TYR A 132 10.71 12.49 -4.80
CA TYR A 132 9.60 11.57 -4.60
C TYR A 132 10.13 10.13 -4.61
N GLU A 133 9.82 9.37 -3.57
CA GLU A 133 10.13 7.95 -3.44
C GLU A 133 8.93 7.17 -2.88
N THR A 134 8.84 5.91 -3.32
CA THR A 134 8.00 4.87 -2.71
C THR A 134 8.90 3.89 -1.97
N ILE A 135 8.59 3.59 -0.71
CA ILE A 135 9.43 2.73 0.13
C ILE A 135 8.85 1.30 0.18
N ALA A 136 9.72 0.31 -0.05
CA ALA A 136 9.37 -1.11 -0.02
C ALA A 136 8.88 -1.59 1.37
N GLY A 137 8.29 -2.78 1.43
CA GLY A 137 7.85 -3.38 2.69
C GLY A 137 7.70 -4.89 2.59
N GLY A 138 6.85 -5.46 3.44
CA GLY A 138 6.63 -6.91 3.46
C GLY A 138 5.59 -7.37 2.46
N ALA A 139 5.86 -8.45 1.72
CA ALA A 139 4.85 -9.16 0.94
C ALA A 139 4.06 -10.14 1.81
N GLY A 140 2.79 -10.37 1.46
CA GLY A 140 1.94 -11.36 2.12
C GLY A 140 2.37 -12.80 1.81
N ALA A 141 2.23 -13.69 2.79
CA ALA A 141 2.40 -15.13 2.59
C ALA A 141 1.19 -15.77 1.88
N GLY A 142 1.35 -16.98 1.37
CA GLY A 142 0.25 -17.72 0.76
C GLY A 142 0.40 -19.24 0.89
N PRO A 143 -0.48 -20.03 0.23
CA PRO A 143 -0.51 -21.47 0.35
C PRO A 143 0.74 -22.12 -0.26
N GLY A 144 1.78 -22.30 0.56
CA GLY A 144 3.03 -22.93 0.16
C GLY A 144 4.25 -22.01 0.15
N TRP A 145 4.11 -20.72 0.48
CA TRP A 145 5.22 -19.77 0.40
C TRP A 145 5.21 -18.71 1.50
N HIS A 146 6.41 -18.35 1.95
CA HIS A 146 6.66 -17.18 2.78
C HIS A 146 6.54 -15.90 1.97
N GLY A 147 6.13 -14.81 2.63
CA GLY A 147 6.19 -13.48 2.06
C GLY A 147 7.64 -13.00 1.92
N GLN A 148 7.96 -12.38 0.79
CA GLN A 148 9.26 -11.77 0.55
C GLN A 148 9.41 -10.46 1.36
N SER A 149 10.55 -10.29 2.03
CA SER A 149 10.88 -9.08 2.79
C SER A 149 11.44 -7.97 1.88
N ALA A 150 11.20 -6.72 2.26
CA ALA A 150 11.78 -5.52 1.66
C ALA A 150 11.57 -5.39 0.13
N VAL A 151 10.36 -5.68 -0.34
CA VAL A 151 9.99 -5.56 -1.76
C VAL A 151 8.82 -4.61 -1.97
N HIS A 152 8.78 -4.01 -3.16
CA HIS A 152 7.59 -3.34 -3.66
C HIS A 152 6.55 -4.39 -4.07
N THR A 153 5.28 -4.14 -3.73
CA THR A 153 4.20 -5.10 -3.94
C THR A 153 3.04 -4.46 -4.66
N HIS A 154 2.34 -5.30 -5.44
CA HIS A 154 1.09 -5.00 -6.12
C HIS A 154 1.16 -3.75 -6.99
N MET A 155 0.43 -2.69 -6.64
CA MET A 155 0.28 -1.48 -7.43
C MET A 155 1.56 -0.64 -7.52
N THR A 156 2.66 -1.10 -6.92
CA THR A 156 3.95 -0.41 -6.92
C THR A 156 4.86 -0.99 -7.99
N ASN A 157 5.24 -0.18 -8.99
CA ASN A 157 6.11 -0.58 -10.09
C ASN A 157 7.31 0.37 -10.25
N THR A 158 8.00 0.60 -9.15
CA THR A 158 9.16 1.50 -9.06
C THR A 158 10.37 0.72 -8.55
N ARG A 159 11.57 1.26 -8.79
CA ARG A 159 12.80 0.79 -8.17
C ARG A 159 13.24 1.78 -7.11
N ILE A 160 13.96 1.29 -6.11
CA ILE A 160 14.58 2.14 -5.10
C ILE A 160 15.63 3.06 -5.74
N THR A 161 15.77 4.27 -5.21
CA THR A 161 16.88 5.17 -5.56
C THR A 161 18.13 4.72 -4.81
N ASP A 162 19.26 4.61 -5.50
CA ASP A 162 20.54 4.29 -4.87
C ASP A 162 20.89 5.33 -3.79
N PRO A 163 21.32 4.91 -2.59
CA PRO A 163 21.70 5.82 -1.51
C PRO A 163 22.69 6.91 -1.93
N GLU A 164 23.74 6.53 -2.67
CA GLU A 164 24.77 7.48 -3.12
C GLU A 164 24.19 8.55 -4.06
N VAL A 165 23.25 8.16 -4.93
CA VAL A 165 22.58 9.09 -5.85
C VAL A 165 21.64 10.03 -5.09
N LEU A 166 20.93 9.51 -4.08
CA LEU A 166 20.08 10.33 -3.21
C LEU A 166 20.91 11.41 -2.49
N GLU A 167 21.99 11.01 -1.83
CA GLU A 167 22.84 11.91 -1.03
C GLU A 167 23.64 12.89 -1.89
N GLN A 168 24.02 12.49 -3.12
CA GLN A 168 24.72 13.37 -4.05
C GLN A 168 23.80 14.47 -4.61
N ARG A 169 22.52 14.15 -4.85
CA ARG A 169 21.59 15.06 -5.54
C ARG A 169 20.77 15.91 -4.60
N TYR A 170 20.53 15.44 -3.38
CA TYR A 170 19.63 16.08 -2.43
C TYR A 170 20.34 16.38 -1.11
N PRO A 171 19.99 17.49 -0.43
CA PRO A 171 20.62 17.89 0.83
C PRO A 171 20.06 17.06 2.00
N VAL A 172 20.25 15.75 1.93
CA VAL A 172 19.82 14.78 2.92
C VAL A 172 20.91 13.73 3.11
N LEU A 173 20.90 13.08 4.26
CA LEU A 173 21.77 11.94 4.57
C LEU A 173 20.92 10.73 4.93
N LEU A 174 21.17 9.59 4.32
CA LEU A 174 20.49 8.36 4.63
C LEU A 174 21.19 7.67 5.80
N ARG A 175 20.60 7.78 6.99
CA ARG A 175 21.16 7.19 8.21
C ARG A 175 20.95 5.69 8.31
N GLU A 176 19.81 5.21 7.82
CA GLU A 176 19.48 3.79 7.86
C GLU A 176 18.61 3.39 6.68
N PHE A 177 18.98 2.29 6.04
CA PHE A 177 18.10 1.54 5.16
C PHE A 177 18.30 0.05 5.37
N SER A 178 17.41 -0.57 6.14
CA SER A 178 17.58 -1.93 6.62
C SER A 178 16.25 -2.70 6.61
N ILE A 179 16.32 -4.04 6.66
CA ILE A 179 15.13 -4.87 6.86
C ILE A 179 14.64 -4.69 8.29
N ARG A 180 13.35 -4.41 8.45
CA ARG A 180 12.67 -4.32 9.74
C ARG A 180 12.34 -5.71 10.28
N LYS A 181 13.35 -6.42 10.77
CA LYS A 181 13.24 -7.82 11.22
C LYS A 181 12.11 -8.02 12.24
N GLY A 182 11.31 -9.06 12.06
CA GLY A 182 10.20 -9.42 12.96
C GLY A 182 8.97 -8.53 12.81
N SER A 183 8.82 -7.86 11.66
CA SER A 183 7.61 -7.12 11.31
C SER A 183 6.63 -7.93 10.47
N GLY A 184 7.07 -9.01 9.83
CA GLY A 184 6.20 -9.97 9.16
C GLY A 184 5.28 -10.71 10.14
N GLY A 185 4.09 -11.08 9.68
CA GLY A 185 3.14 -11.87 10.46
C GLY A 185 3.65 -13.30 10.69
N GLU A 186 3.26 -13.88 11.82
CA GLU A 186 3.61 -15.25 12.22
C GLU A 186 2.52 -16.25 11.81
N GLY A 187 2.92 -17.39 11.27
CA GLY A 187 2.05 -18.46 10.78
C GLY A 187 2.89 -19.59 10.18
N ARG A 188 2.25 -20.64 9.67
CA ARG A 188 2.94 -21.74 8.97
C ARG A 188 3.85 -21.20 7.87
N PHE A 189 3.34 -20.23 7.10
CA PHE A 189 4.15 -19.39 6.24
C PHE A 189 4.14 -17.95 6.74
N LYS A 190 5.31 -17.50 7.20
CA LYS A 190 5.54 -16.12 7.66
C LYS A 190 5.34 -15.08 6.56
N GLY A 191 4.77 -13.94 6.92
CA GLY A 191 4.76 -12.75 6.08
C GLY A 191 6.15 -12.13 5.97
N GLY A 192 6.38 -11.35 4.91
CA GLY A 192 7.66 -10.65 4.70
C GLY A 192 7.86 -9.50 5.68
N ASP A 193 9.11 -9.23 6.04
CA ASP A 193 9.46 -8.07 6.85
C ASP A 193 9.43 -6.79 6.02
N GLY A 194 8.99 -5.69 6.64
CA GLY A 194 9.11 -4.34 6.11
C GLY A 194 10.55 -3.83 6.12
N VAL A 195 10.71 -2.52 5.96
CA VAL A 195 12.01 -1.83 6.02
C VAL A 195 11.99 -0.68 7.01
N ILE A 196 13.17 -0.30 7.45
CA ILE A 196 13.44 0.93 8.15
C ILE A 196 14.14 1.85 7.16
N ARG A 197 13.62 3.07 7.00
CA ARG A 197 14.21 4.13 6.18
C ARG A 197 14.34 5.38 7.03
N GLU A 198 15.57 5.81 7.33
CA GLU A 198 15.83 7.01 8.13
C GLU A 198 16.62 8.05 7.33
N ILE A 199 16.00 9.20 7.10
CA ILE A 199 16.56 10.31 6.33
C ILE A 199 16.76 11.51 7.25
N GLU A 200 17.99 12.00 7.36
CA GLU A 200 18.32 13.27 8.01
C GLU A 200 18.33 14.40 7.01
N PHE A 201 17.70 15.52 7.35
CA PHE A 201 17.64 16.70 6.49
C PHE A 201 18.78 17.66 6.82
N LEU A 202 19.49 18.16 5.80
CA LEU A 202 20.66 19.04 5.97
C LEU A 202 20.35 20.52 5.76
N VAL A 203 19.18 20.82 5.19
CA VAL A 203 18.66 22.18 4.97
C VAL A 203 17.17 22.22 5.35
N PRO A 204 16.57 23.41 5.54
CA PRO A 204 15.13 23.52 5.72
C PRO A 204 14.37 23.01 4.49
N LEU A 205 13.41 22.12 4.70
CA LEU A 205 12.62 21.49 3.64
C LEU A 205 11.16 21.32 4.05
N LYS A 206 10.29 21.20 3.05
CA LYS A 206 8.92 20.70 3.23
C LYS A 206 8.92 19.21 2.97
N VAL A 207 8.28 18.46 3.85
CA VAL A 207 8.13 17.00 3.75
C VAL A 207 6.65 16.67 3.76
N ALA A 208 6.24 15.74 2.91
CA ALA A 208 4.93 15.11 2.98
C ALA A 208 5.07 13.59 2.95
N VAL A 209 4.30 12.93 3.80
CA VAL A 209 4.20 11.48 3.87
C VAL A 209 2.77 11.10 3.53
N LEU A 210 2.62 10.15 2.61
CA LEU A 210 1.33 9.64 2.18
C LEU A 210 1.37 8.11 2.25
N SER A 211 0.80 7.58 3.34
CA SER A 211 0.91 6.17 3.68
C SER A 211 -0.34 5.62 4.41
N GLU A 212 -0.44 4.29 4.45
CA GLU A 212 -1.55 3.48 4.98
C GLU A 212 -1.05 2.36 5.89
N ARG A 213 -1.94 1.62 6.57
CA ARG A 213 -1.59 0.53 7.50
C ARG A 213 -0.81 1.00 8.74
N ARG A 214 -1.11 2.21 9.23
CA ARG A 214 -0.64 2.74 10.53
C ARG A 214 -1.71 2.53 11.61
N VAL A 215 -2.97 2.39 11.23
CA VAL A 215 -4.11 2.09 12.12
C VAL A 215 -4.54 0.63 11.95
N HIS A 216 -4.74 0.16 10.72
CA HIS A 216 -5.14 -1.23 10.45
C HIS A 216 -3.94 -2.08 10.03
N ALA A 217 -3.70 -3.20 10.72
CA ALA A 217 -2.60 -4.09 10.38
C ALA A 217 -2.88 -4.84 9.06
N PRO A 218 -1.85 -5.16 8.24
CA PRO A 218 -1.98 -6.13 7.15
C PRO A 218 -2.50 -7.47 7.67
N TYR A 219 -3.63 -7.95 7.14
CA TYR A 219 -4.28 -9.16 7.63
C TYR A 219 -3.50 -10.42 7.24
N GLY A 220 -3.49 -11.43 8.11
CA GLY A 220 -3.12 -12.80 7.75
C GLY A 220 -4.31 -13.57 7.18
N LEU A 221 -4.07 -14.78 6.66
CA LEU A 221 -5.11 -15.64 6.09
C LEU A 221 -5.00 -17.10 6.57
N GLU A 222 -6.12 -17.82 6.55
CA GLU A 222 -6.21 -19.25 6.91
C GLU A 222 -5.57 -19.58 8.29
N GLY A 223 -5.73 -18.67 9.26
CA GLY A 223 -5.18 -18.80 10.62
C GLY A 223 -3.84 -18.11 10.85
N GLY A 224 -3.21 -17.56 9.81
CA GLY A 224 -1.98 -16.78 9.93
C GLY A 224 -2.20 -15.43 10.61
N GLY A 225 -1.18 -14.98 11.35
CA GLY A 225 -1.18 -13.72 12.08
C GLY A 225 -0.99 -12.48 11.20
N PRO A 226 -1.38 -11.29 11.69
CA PRO A 226 -1.22 -10.04 10.95
C PRO A 226 0.24 -9.58 10.90
N GLY A 227 0.59 -8.83 9.87
CA GLY A 227 1.86 -8.09 9.80
C GLY A 227 1.86 -6.90 10.77
N ALA A 228 3.04 -6.46 11.18
CA ALA A 228 3.17 -5.28 12.03
C ALA A 228 2.78 -4.00 11.27
N LYS A 229 2.05 -3.10 11.93
CA LYS A 229 1.69 -1.78 11.39
C LYS A 229 2.95 -0.95 11.08
N GLY A 230 2.82 -0.04 10.12
CA GLY A 230 3.84 0.96 9.85
C GLY A 230 3.87 2.04 10.92
N LYS A 231 4.95 2.83 10.97
CA LYS A 231 5.10 4.03 11.80
C LYS A 231 5.91 5.09 11.07
N ASN A 232 5.54 6.34 11.23
CA ASN A 232 6.27 7.48 10.67
C ASN A 232 6.69 8.37 11.85
N LEU A 233 7.99 8.48 12.11
CA LEU A 233 8.52 9.18 13.28
C LEU A 233 9.40 10.34 12.83
N LEU A 234 9.16 11.53 13.36
CA LEU A 234 10.10 12.64 13.27
C LEU A 234 10.95 12.67 14.53
N ILE A 235 12.25 12.49 14.38
CA ILE A 235 13.23 12.64 15.45
C ILE A 235 13.85 14.02 15.30
N LYS A 236 13.58 14.90 16.24
CA LYS A 236 14.12 16.26 16.25
C LYS A 236 15.59 16.26 16.66
N LYS A 237 16.30 17.34 16.34
CA LYS A 237 17.71 17.52 16.71
C LYS A 237 17.99 17.41 18.21
N ASP A 238 17.03 17.77 19.06
CA ASP A 238 17.12 17.67 20.53
C ASP A 238 16.86 16.25 21.06
N GLY A 239 16.56 15.29 20.17
CA GLY A 239 16.25 13.91 20.50
C GLY A 239 14.77 13.62 20.76
N SER A 240 13.90 14.64 20.75
CA SER A 240 12.45 14.41 20.87
C SER A 240 11.91 13.64 19.66
N VAL A 241 10.93 12.76 19.90
CA VAL A 241 10.34 11.89 18.88
C VAL A 241 8.84 12.16 18.79
N ILE A 242 8.37 12.44 17.57
CA ILE A 242 6.97 12.76 17.27
C ILE A 242 6.43 11.70 16.31
N ASP A 243 5.32 11.07 16.67
CA ASP A 243 4.56 10.21 15.74
C ASP A 243 3.74 11.09 14.79
N LEU A 244 3.98 10.94 13.49
CA LEU A 244 3.36 11.77 12.45
C LEU A 244 2.04 11.17 11.91
N GLY A 245 1.63 9.99 12.38
CA GLY A 245 0.51 9.26 11.80
C GLY A 245 0.78 8.77 10.38
N GLY A 246 -0.26 8.32 9.68
CA GLY A 246 -0.14 7.76 8.33
C GLY A 246 0.06 8.80 7.22
N LYS A 247 -0.43 10.02 7.41
CA LYS A 247 -0.44 11.07 6.39
C LYS A 247 -0.17 12.41 7.05
N CYS A 248 0.82 13.13 6.56
CA CYS A 248 1.18 14.43 7.13
C CYS A 248 1.91 15.31 6.11
N GLN A 249 1.93 16.61 6.40
CA GLN A 249 2.81 17.57 5.76
C GLN A 249 3.42 18.44 6.87
N LEU A 250 4.73 18.67 6.80
CA LEU A 250 5.46 19.42 7.81
C LEU A 250 6.71 20.08 7.25
N ASP A 251 7.14 21.15 7.90
CA ASP A 251 8.45 21.74 7.70
C ASP A 251 9.47 21.05 8.62
N VAL A 252 10.63 20.70 8.06
CA VAL A 252 11.76 20.11 8.80
C VAL A 252 12.94 21.06 8.80
N GLN A 253 13.75 20.98 9.85
CA GLN A 253 14.96 21.80 10.03
C GLN A 253 16.22 20.95 9.90
N PRO A 254 17.39 21.57 9.65
CA PRO A 254 18.67 20.86 9.62
C PRO A 254 18.91 20.04 10.89
N GLY A 255 19.19 18.75 10.71
CA GLY A 255 19.41 17.78 11.79
C GLY A 255 18.15 17.06 12.27
N ASP A 256 16.96 17.43 11.80
CA ASP A 256 15.77 16.60 11.98
C ASP A 256 15.87 15.33 11.12
N ARG A 257 15.30 14.23 11.61
CA ARG A 257 15.33 12.92 10.94
C ARG A 257 13.94 12.35 10.80
N LEU A 258 13.56 11.97 9.58
CA LEU A 258 12.33 11.22 9.33
C LEU A 258 12.68 9.73 9.27
N ARG A 259 12.16 8.97 10.23
CA ARG A 259 12.28 7.51 10.32
C ARG A 259 10.94 6.86 9.97
N ILE A 260 10.91 6.17 8.84
CA ILE A 260 9.76 5.41 8.36
C ILE A 260 10.02 3.92 8.64
N LEU A 261 9.10 3.31 9.38
CA LEU A 261 9.02 1.87 9.58
C LEU A 261 7.87 1.39 8.71
N THR A 262 8.16 0.69 7.60
CA THR A 262 7.10 0.22 6.71
C THR A 262 6.39 -1.00 7.32
N PRO A 263 5.13 -1.27 6.90
CA PRO A 263 4.39 -2.43 7.36
C PRO A 263 5.07 -3.74 6.90
N GLY A 264 4.92 -4.79 7.69
CA GLY A 264 5.21 -6.16 7.23
C GLY A 264 4.05 -6.74 6.40
N GLY A 265 4.21 -7.96 5.90
CA GLY A 265 3.13 -8.73 5.29
C GLY A 265 2.42 -9.61 6.32
N GLY A 266 1.18 -9.98 6.06
CA GLY A 266 0.45 -10.98 6.83
C GLY A 266 0.94 -12.40 6.56
N ALA A 267 0.75 -13.28 7.54
CA ALA A 267 1.11 -14.69 7.47
C ALA A 267 -0.03 -15.56 6.92
N TRP A 268 0.31 -16.79 6.55
CA TRP A 268 -0.62 -17.81 6.10
C TRP A 268 -0.55 -19.06 6.98
N GLY A 269 -1.70 -19.60 7.37
CA GLY A 269 -1.78 -20.83 8.16
C GLY A 269 -1.46 -20.60 9.64
N THR A 270 -2.09 -21.37 10.52
CA THR A 270 -1.71 -21.43 11.94
C THR A 270 -0.24 -21.82 12.08
N ALA A 271 0.50 -21.17 12.97
CA ALA A 271 1.85 -21.60 13.32
C ALA A 271 1.81 -22.98 14.00
N ASP A 272 2.78 -23.84 13.69
CA ASP A 272 2.98 -25.12 14.37
C ASP A 272 3.46 -24.92 15.81
#